data_AF-A0A9P9R7J1-F1
#
_entry.id   AF-A0A9P9R7J1-F1
#
_cell.length_a   1.000
_cell.length_b   1.000
_cell.length_c   1.000
_cell.angle_alpha   90.00
_cell.angle_beta   90.00
_cell.angle_gamma   90.00
#
_symmetry.space_group_name_H-M   'P 1'
#
loop_
_entity.id
_entity.type
_entity.pdbx_description
1 polymer ?
#
loop_
_entity_poly.entity_id
_entity_poly.type
_entity_poly.pdbx_seq_one_letter_code
_entity_poly.pdbx_strand_id
1 'polypeptide(L)'
;MLFDLFCVLFAVAISPFVFCHSWVERLMRIELNGTMIGDPGYIRGTMSRLDPAFTDTVMQSLLTDFDEPICKATQATRRYSVEFPALKAHAGDFVALQYQENGHVTMLRNSPHKAGSGEVFVYGTSMPHGNDHLASVYGAWNREGTGGSARGRLLGTWSFDDGQCYQINDSYLSRERQRLFPKTALYPSGADLWCQIDVRLPSDISNWYTLYWIWVWPNLGPSVSEEIYTSCMDIKVLPGTQEGSLGFVQGQDLNFAAIEEQMNY
;
A
#
# COMPACT_ATOMS: atom_id res chain seq x y z
N MET A 1 -1.80 17.36 -64.70
CA MET A 1 -0.80 16.59 -63.93
C MET A 1 -0.82 17.08 -62.50
N LEU A 2 -1.64 16.46 -61.66
CA LEU A 2 -1.58 16.65 -60.20
C LEU A 2 -0.41 15.81 -59.67
N PHE A 3 0.46 16.42 -58.86
CA PHE A 3 1.39 15.70 -58.02
C PHE A 3 0.88 15.82 -56.58
N ASP A 4 0.21 14.77 -56.11
CA ASP A 4 -0.15 14.64 -54.70
C ASP A 4 1.09 14.25 -53.89
N LEU A 5 1.53 15.16 -53.03
CA LEU A 5 2.59 14.92 -52.05
C LEU A 5 1.97 14.24 -50.83
N PHE A 6 2.16 12.92 -50.72
CA PHE A 6 1.75 12.15 -49.54
C PHE A 6 2.66 12.51 -48.34
N CYS A 7 2.19 13.40 -47.46
CA CYS A 7 2.78 13.59 -46.14
C CYS A 7 2.46 12.36 -45.27
N VAL A 8 3.40 11.43 -45.16
CA VAL A 8 3.34 10.35 -44.15
C VAL A 8 3.66 10.98 -42.80
N LEU A 9 2.62 11.32 -42.04
CA LEU A 9 2.72 11.65 -40.62
C LEU A 9 3.12 10.38 -39.86
N PHE A 10 4.40 10.27 -39.52
CA PHE A 10 4.84 9.34 -38.48
C PHE A 10 4.29 9.85 -37.14
N ALA A 11 3.15 9.32 -36.70
CA ALA A 11 2.71 9.44 -35.32
C ALA A 11 3.72 8.66 -34.46
N VAL A 12 4.69 9.37 -33.88
CA VAL A 12 5.48 8.85 -32.76
C VAL A 12 4.47 8.66 -31.63
N ALA A 13 4.03 7.43 -31.43
CA ALA A 13 3.33 7.05 -30.22
C ALA A 13 4.32 7.28 -29.07
N ILE A 14 4.24 8.45 -28.45
CA ILE A 14 4.80 8.67 -27.13
C ILE A 14 3.97 7.76 -26.24
N SER A 15 4.45 6.53 -26.04
CA SER A 15 3.93 5.69 -24.98
C SER A 15 3.99 6.55 -23.73
N PRO A 16 2.87 6.85 -23.06
CA PRO A 16 2.99 7.36 -21.71
C PRO A 16 3.78 6.27 -20.99
N PHE A 17 5.02 6.57 -20.62
CA PHE A 17 5.64 5.89 -19.52
C PHE A 17 4.70 6.20 -18.37
N VAL A 18 3.75 5.30 -18.12
CA VAL A 18 2.94 5.33 -16.92
C VAL A 18 4.00 5.20 -15.83
N PHE A 19 4.34 6.32 -15.19
CA PHE A 19 5.22 6.30 -14.04
C PHE A 19 4.51 5.44 -13.03
N CYS A 20 5.03 4.23 -12.90
CA CYS A 20 4.38 3.11 -12.29
C CYS A 20 4.64 3.25 -10.79
N HIS A 21 3.66 3.66 -9.99
CA HIS A 21 3.85 3.97 -8.55
C HIS A 21 2.68 3.49 -7.69
N SER A 22 2.91 3.31 -6.39
CA SER A 22 1.86 3.03 -5.42
C SER A 22 2.24 3.52 -4.02
N TRP A 23 1.23 3.70 -3.17
CA TRP A 23 1.33 4.06 -1.75
C TRP A 23 0.04 3.64 -1.03
N VAL A 24 0.06 3.61 0.29
CA VAL A 24 -1.14 3.33 1.09
C VAL A 24 -2.12 4.50 1.00
N GLU A 25 -3.27 4.26 0.40
CA GLU A 25 -4.35 5.24 0.20
C GLU A 25 -5.24 5.36 1.43
N ARG A 26 -5.49 4.25 2.11
CA ARG A 26 -6.42 4.16 3.24
C ARG A 26 -6.03 3.05 4.20
N LEU A 27 -6.22 3.32 5.48
CA LEU A 27 -6.17 2.33 6.54
C LEU A 27 -7.57 2.10 7.09
N MET A 28 -7.93 0.85 7.37
CA MET A 28 -9.19 0.50 8.05
C MET A 28 -8.92 -0.45 9.21
N ARG A 29 -9.65 -0.31 10.31
CA ARG A 29 -9.63 -1.32 11.38
C ARG A 29 -10.47 -2.52 10.96
N ILE A 30 -10.04 -3.73 11.30
CA ILE A 30 -10.71 -4.98 10.99
C ILE A 30 -11.13 -5.68 12.29
N GLU A 31 -12.39 -6.10 12.38
CA GLU A 31 -12.86 -6.95 13.47
C GLU A 31 -12.39 -8.41 13.32
N LEU A 32 -12.51 -9.20 14.39
CA LEU A 32 -12.14 -10.63 14.37
C LEU A 32 -12.99 -11.50 13.43
N ASN A 33 -14.08 -10.95 12.86
CA ASN A 33 -14.86 -11.62 11.81
C ASN A 33 -14.34 -11.30 10.39
N GLY A 34 -13.32 -10.44 10.24
CA GLY A 34 -12.80 -9.99 8.96
C GLY A 34 -13.50 -8.78 8.35
N THR A 35 -14.46 -8.15 9.03
CA THR A 35 -15.12 -6.93 8.53
C THR A 35 -14.30 -5.69 8.89
N MET A 36 -14.06 -4.82 7.91
CA MET A 36 -13.55 -3.48 8.13
C MET A 36 -14.61 -2.57 8.71
N ILE A 37 -14.25 -1.84 9.75
CA ILE A 37 -15.19 -1.00 10.51
C ILE A 37 -14.59 0.35 10.89
N GLY A 38 -15.48 1.28 11.23
CA GLY A 38 -15.12 2.60 11.75
C GLY A 38 -14.65 3.57 10.67
N ASP A 39 -14.06 4.68 11.14
CA ASP A 39 -13.56 5.73 10.27
C ASP A 39 -12.20 5.34 9.66
N PRO A 40 -11.93 5.73 8.40
CA PRO A 40 -10.65 5.50 7.78
C PRO A 40 -9.52 6.30 8.44
N GLY A 41 -8.31 5.73 8.39
CA GLY A 41 -7.07 6.46 8.60
C GLY A 41 -6.28 6.63 7.32
N TYR A 42 -5.29 7.52 7.35
CA TYR A 42 -4.50 7.88 6.18
C TYR A 42 -3.00 7.92 6.49
N ILE A 43 -2.17 7.97 5.45
CA ILE A 43 -0.74 8.21 5.60
C ILE A 43 -0.47 9.68 5.97
N ARG A 44 0.69 9.95 6.55
CA ARG A 44 1.08 11.32 6.92
C ARG A 44 1.07 12.22 5.68
N GLY A 45 0.66 13.47 5.84
CA GLY A 45 0.69 14.45 4.75
C GLY A 45 -0.20 14.10 3.54
N THR A 46 -1.22 13.26 3.72
CA THR A 46 -2.18 12.93 2.66
C THR A 46 -2.81 14.18 2.05
N MET A 47 -2.87 14.21 0.71
CA MET A 47 -3.56 15.22 -0.08
C MET A 47 -4.74 14.58 -0.82
N SER A 48 -5.87 15.27 -0.88
CA SER A 48 -7.04 14.81 -1.62
C SER A 48 -6.72 14.70 -3.11
N ARG A 49 -7.13 13.61 -3.76
CA ARG A 49 -7.11 13.49 -5.24
C ARG A 49 -8.04 14.50 -5.94
N LEU A 50 -8.94 15.14 -5.19
CA LEU A 50 -9.80 16.23 -5.68
C LEU A 50 -9.16 17.61 -5.52
N ASP A 51 -8.02 17.72 -4.84
CA ASP A 51 -7.28 18.97 -4.72
C ASP A 51 -6.67 19.32 -6.08
N PRO A 52 -6.87 20.54 -6.62
CA PRO A 52 -6.27 20.94 -7.89
C PRO A 52 -4.73 20.91 -7.91
N ALA A 53 -4.08 20.96 -6.74
CA ALA A 53 -2.64 20.84 -6.60
C ALA A 53 -2.14 19.39 -6.53
N PHE A 54 -3.05 18.41 -6.53
CA PHE A 54 -2.69 17.00 -6.47
C PHE A 54 -1.95 16.55 -7.73
N THR A 55 -0.79 15.96 -7.53
CA THR A 55 -0.10 15.10 -8.49
C THR A 55 0.41 13.87 -7.76
N ASP A 56 0.54 12.74 -8.45
CA ASP A 56 0.98 11.49 -7.80
C ASP A 56 2.35 11.65 -7.10
N THR A 57 3.23 12.49 -7.64
CA THR A 57 4.55 12.81 -7.05
C THR A 57 4.50 13.47 -5.66
N VAL A 58 3.37 14.07 -5.30
CA VAL A 58 3.14 14.63 -3.96
C VAL A 58 3.03 13.52 -2.92
N MET A 59 2.43 12.38 -3.29
CA MET A 59 2.24 11.24 -2.40
C MET A 59 3.34 10.18 -2.56
N GLN A 60 3.78 9.92 -3.79
CA GLN A 60 4.80 8.94 -4.13
C GLN A 60 6.11 9.20 -3.36
N SER A 61 6.64 8.13 -2.76
CA SER A 61 7.95 8.06 -2.13
C SER A 61 8.73 6.91 -2.76
N LEU A 62 9.47 7.19 -3.83
CA LEU A 62 10.37 6.23 -4.47
C LEU A 62 11.77 6.43 -3.89
N LEU A 63 12.35 5.36 -3.36
CA LEU A 63 13.72 5.29 -2.87
C LEU A 63 14.57 4.50 -3.86
N THR A 64 15.75 5.02 -4.13
CA THR A 64 16.75 4.46 -5.06
C THR A 64 18.03 4.01 -4.35
N ASP A 65 18.22 4.44 -3.10
CA ASP A 65 19.34 4.10 -2.23
C ASP A 65 18.82 3.71 -0.82
N PHE A 66 19.49 2.72 -0.21
CA PHE A 66 19.17 2.22 1.11
C PHE A 66 19.51 3.20 2.24
N ASP A 67 20.40 4.16 1.98
CA ASP A 67 20.72 5.26 2.89
C ASP A 67 19.72 6.43 2.77
N GLU A 68 18.64 6.30 2.00
CA GLU A 68 17.58 7.32 1.99
C GLU A 68 16.67 7.22 3.23
N PRO A 69 16.14 8.36 3.72
CA PRO A 69 15.11 8.35 4.75
C PRO A 69 13.90 7.52 4.30
N ILE A 70 13.44 6.62 5.16
CA ILE A 70 12.34 5.71 4.84
C ILE A 70 11.03 6.47 4.60
N CYS A 71 10.83 7.59 5.30
CA CYS A 71 9.70 8.47 5.11
C CYS A 71 10.06 9.62 4.18
N LYS A 72 9.19 9.88 3.21
CA LYS A 72 9.20 11.13 2.44
C LYS A 72 9.22 12.33 3.39
N ALA A 73 9.81 13.45 2.97
CA ALA A 73 9.89 14.67 3.79
C ALA A 73 8.52 15.13 4.34
N THR A 74 7.45 15.04 3.54
CA THR A 74 6.08 15.37 3.97
C THR A 74 5.49 14.37 4.97
N GLN A 75 6.10 13.19 5.10
CA GLN A 75 5.73 12.09 5.99
C GLN A 75 6.74 11.90 7.14
N ALA A 76 7.77 12.74 7.26
CA ALA A 76 8.84 12.59 8.25
C ALA A 76 8.37 12.84 9.69
N THR A 77 7.27 13.57 9.86
CA THR A 77 6.70 13.88 11.18
C THR A 77 5.22 13.53 11.23
N ARG A 78 4.72 13.22 12.43
CA ARG A 78 3.32 12.90 12.70
C ARG A 78 2.44 14.14 12.57
N ARG A 79 2.15 14.55 11.33
CA ARG A 79 1.28 15.68 10.98
C ARG A 79 0.15 15.18 10.08
N TYR A 80 -1.07 15.43 10.53
CA TYR A 80 -2.31 15.04 9.87
C TYR A 80 -3.21 16.26 9.76
N SER A 81 -3.99 16.35 8.67
CA SER A 81 -5.08 17.31 8.58
C SER A 81 -6.31 16.77 9.31
N VAL A 82 -7.35 17.60 9.45
CA VAL A 82 -8.61 17.16 10.03
C VAL A 82 -9.33 16.20 9.08
N GLU A 83 -9.21 16.44 7.77
CA GLU A 83 -9.83 15.66 6.70
C GLU A 83 -9.18 14.29 6.54
N PHE A 84 -7.87 14.19 6.80
CA PHE A 84 -7.10 12.94 6.66
C PHE A 84 -6.43 12.59 7.99
N PRO A 85 -7.18 12.11 8.99
CA PRO A 85 -6.64 11.75 10.29
C PRO A 85 -5.86 10.42 10.27
N ALA A 86 -5.03 10.20 11.29
CA ALA A 86 -4.47 8.89 11.58
C ALA A 86 -5.57 7.88 11.96
N LEU A 87 -5.36 6.60 11.65
CA LEU A 87 -6.29 5.54 12.04
C LEU A 87 -6.37 5.44 13.57
N LYS A 88 -7.57 5.22 14.10
CA LYS A 88 -7.76 4.87 15.52
C LYS A 88 -8.02 3.37 15.62
N ALA A 89 -7.22 2.68 16.41
CA ALA A 89 -7.36 1.25 16.67
C ALA A 89 -6.87 0.90 18.08
N HIS A 90 -7.24 -0.26 18.60
CA HIS A 90 -6.75 -0.80 19.86
C HIS A 90 -5.48 -1.63 19.62
N ALA A 91 -4.71 -1.87 20.68
CA ALA A 91 -3.65 -2.87 20.62
C ALA A 91 -4.27 -4.24 20.27
N GLY A 92 -3.59 -5.08 19.48
CA GLY A 92 -4.11 -6.40 19.08
C GLY A 92 -5.12 -6.40 17.91
N ASP A 93 -5.65 -5.24 17.49
CA ASP A 93 -6.54 -5.13 16.33
C ASP A 93 -5.82 -5.56 15.04
N PHE A 94 -6.59 -6.06 14.08
CA PHE A 94 -6.14 -6.13 12.70
C PHE A 94 -6.41 -4.80 12.00
N VAL A 95 -5.51 -4.41 11.11
CA VAL A 95 -5.66 -3.21 10.27
C VAL A 95 -5.35 -3.52 8.82
N ALA A 96 -6.24 -3.10 7.93
CA ALA A 96 -6.07 -3.18 6.49
C ALA A 96 -5.31 -1.96 5.99
N LEU A 97 -4.31 -2.18 5.14
CA LEU A 97 -3.55 -1.18 4.42
C LEU A 97 -3.92 -1.31 2.95
N GLN A 98 -4.77 -0.41 2.46
CA GLN A 98 -5.29 -0.46 1.10
C GLN A 98 -4.55 0.51 0.19
N TYR A 99 -4.22 0.05 -1.02
CA TYR A 99 -3.44 0.78 -2.00
C TYR A 99 -3.91 0.47 -3.42
N GLN A 100 -3.68 1.41 -4.34
CA GLN A 100 -4.01 1.20 -5.75
C GLN A 100 -2.94 0.37 -6.45
N GLU A 101 -3.36 -0.59 -7.26
CA GLU A 101 -2.41 -1.39 -8.04
C GLU A 101 -1.74 -0.60 -9.15
N ASN A 102 -2.37 0.47 -9.66
CA ASN A 102 -1.84 1.37 -10.69
C ASN A 102 -1.19 0.65 -11.90
N GLY A 103 -1.76 -0.49 -12.30
CA GLY A 103 -1.28 -1.33 -13.40
C GLY A 103 -0.19 -2.35 -13.05
N HIS A 104 0.27 -2.40 -11.80
CA HIS A 104 1.29 -3.35 -11.32
C HIS A 104 0.81 -4.78 -11.13
N VAL A 105 -0.50 -4.98 -11.23
CA VAL A 105 -1.14 -6.29 -11.11
C VAL A 105 -1.84 -6.65 -12.42
N THR A 106 -2.92 -5.97 -12.77
CA THR A 106 -3.73 -6.35 -13.93
C THR A 106 -3.10 -5.94 -15.26
N MET A 107 -2.12 -5.03 -15.25
CA MET A 107 -1.41 -4.57 -16.45
C MET A 107 0.11 -4.84 -16.39
N LEU A 108 0.54 -5.84 -15.60
CA LEU A 108 1.96 -6.16 -15.40
C LEU A 108 2.75 -6.37 -16.71
N ARG A 109 2.08 -6.80 -17.79
CA ARG A 109 2.68 -6.93 -19.13
C ARG A 109 3.25 -5.62 -19.69
N ASN A 110 2.79 -4.47 -19.20
CA ASN A 110 3.34 -3.16 -19.56
C ASN A 110 4.72 -2.90 -18.95
N SER A 111 5.12 -3.72 -17.98
CA SER A 111 6.43 -3.68 -17.30
C SER A 111 7.20 -4.99 -17.55
N PRO A 112 7.53 -5.33 -18.81
CA PRO A 112 8.13 -6.63 -19.16
C PRO A 112 9.54 -6.85 -18.59
N HIS A 113 10.14 -5.82 -17.98
CA HIS A 113 11.41 -5.86 -17.29
C HIS A 113 11.27 -6.16 -15.78
N LYS A 114 10.06 -6.42 -15.28
CA LYS A 114 9.79 -6.70 -13.86
C LYS A 114 9.46 -8.17 -13.66
N ALA A 115 9.92 -8.75 -12.55
CA ALA A 115 9.77 -10.18 -12.28
C ALA A 115 8.35 -10.56 -11.80
N GLY A 116 7.57 -9.58 -11.38
CA GLY A 116 6.23 -9.74 -10.82
C GLY A 116 5.72 -8.40 -10.27
N SER A 117 4.63 -8.45 -9.50
CA SER A 117 4.08 -7.28 -8.79
C SER A 117 4.93 -6.87 -7.59
N GLY A 118 5.83 -7.74 -7.12
CA GLY A 118 6.72 -7.48 -5.99
C GLY A 118 6.13 -7.86 -4.63
N GLU A 119 6.87 -7.55 -3.58
CA GLU A 119 6.55 -7.90 -2.19
C GLU A 119 6.47 -6.65 -1.34
N VAL A 120 5.59 -6.69 -0.35
CA VAL A 120 5.39 -5.63 0.62
C VAL A 120 5.77 -6.12 2.01
N PHE A 121 6.47 -5.26 2.73
CA PHE A 121 6.88 -5.45 4.11
C PHE A 121 6.24 -4.35 4.95
N VAL A 122 5.59 -4.76 6.04
CA VAL A 122 4.99 -3.83 7.00
C VAL A 122 5.77 -3.91 8.30
N TYR A 123 6.44 -2.83 8.66
CA TYR A 123 7.15 -2.68 9.92
C TYR A 123 6.39 -1.76 10.86
N GLY A 124 6.58 -1.94 12.17
CA GLY A 124 5.97 -1.10 13.19
C GLY A 124 6.90 -0.74 14.34
N THR A 125 6.71 0.46 14.91
CA THR A 125 7.47 0.94 16.07
C THR A 125 6.69 1.94 16.93
N SER A 126 6.88 1.87 18.25
CA SER A 126 6.44 2.89 19.21
C SER A 126 7.45 4.03 19.38
N MET A 127 8.65 3.89 18.80
CA MET A 127 9.77 4.84 18.91
C MET A 127 10.27 5.23 17.50
N PRO A 128 9.42 5.87 16.67
CA PRO A 128 9.83 6.31 15.33
C PRO A 128 10.84 7.45 15.42
N HIS A 129 11.80 7.48 14.49
CA HIS A 129 12.68 8.63 14.31
C HIS A 129 12.43 9.27 12.94
N GLY A 130 12.41 10.60 12.89
CA GLY A 130 12.22 11.34 11.62
C GLY A 130 13.35 11.14 10.61
N ASN A 131 14.46 10.54 11.04
CA ASN A 131 15.59 10.15 10.22
C ASN A 131 15.82 8.62 10.23
N ASP A 132 14.77 7.80 10.44
CA ASP A 132 14.88 6.36 10.14
C ASP A 132 15.22 6.20 8.64
N HIS A 133 16.27 5.42 8.33
CA HIS A 133 16.72 5.15 6.95
C HIS A 133 16.25 3.76 6.52
N LEU A 134 16.09 3.54 5.22
CA LEU A 134 15.63 2.25 4.68
C LEU A 134 16.49 1.08 5.18
N ALA A 135 17.81 1.16 5.08
CA ALA A 135 18.76 0.14 5.58
C ALA A 135 18.63 -0.17 7.08
N SER A 136 18.14 0.77 7.88
CA SER A 136 18.02 0.59 9.34
C SER A 136 16.74 -0.13 9.77
N VAL A 137 15.81 -0.32 8.82
CA VAL A 137 14.47 -0.90 9.04
C VAL A 137 14.28 -2.13 8.15
N TYR A 138 14.34 -1.97 6.82
CA TYR A 138 14.11 -3.03 5.85
C TYR A 138 15.22 -4.08 5.93
N GLY A 139 14.83 -5.33 6.17
CA GLY A 139 15.76 -6.46 6.43
C GLY A 139 16.48 -6.41 7.78
N ALA A 140 16.57 -5.25 8.44
CA ALA A 140 17.21 -5.10 9.73
C ALA A 140 16.30 -5.46 10.92
N TRP A 141 15.03 -5.04 10.89
CA TRP A 141 14.06 -5.40 11.93
C TRP A 141 13.45 -6.77 11.63
N ASN A 142 13.26 -7.59 12.67
CA ASN A 142 12.68 -8.93 12.58
C ASN A 142 11.34 -8.99 13.33
N ARG A 143 10.65 -10.13 13.26
CA ARG A 143 9.33 -10.31 13.89
C ARG A 143 9.40 -10.28 15.42
N GLU A 144 10.52 -10.75 15.96
CA GLU A 144 10.79 -10.82 17.40
C GLU A 144 11.07 -9.44 18.01
N GLY A 145 11.29 -8.41 17.18
CA GLY A 145 11.64 -7.06 17.64
C GLY A 145 13.05 -6.94 18.22
N THR A 146 13.93 -7.88 17.91
CA THR A 146 15.32 -7.92 18.38
C THR A 146 16.33 -7.51 17.31
N GLY A 147 15.89 -7.43 16.05
CA GLY A 147 16.72 -7.07 14.91
C GLY A 147 17.08 -5.58 14.86
N GLY A 148 18.23 -5.28 14.24
CA GLY A 148 18.70 -3.91 14.03
C GLY A 148 18.82 -3.13 15.34
N SER A 149 18.11 -2.01 15.44
CA SER A 149 18.10 -1.17 16.65
C SER A 149 17.18 -1.66 17.77
N ALA A 150 16.45 -2.78 17.56
CA ALA A 150 15.43 -3.31 18.47
C ALA A 150 14.33 -2.30 18.87
N ARG A 151 14.13 -1.25 18.08
CA ARG A 151 13.07 -0.24 18.30
C ARG A 151 11.75 -0.60 17.63
N GLY A 152 11.75 -1.53 16.70
CA GLY A 152 10.58 -1.94 15.96
C GLY A 152 10.65 -3.39 15.51
N ARG A 153 9.61 -3.82 14.82
CA ARG A 153 9.45 -5.22 14.40
C ARG A 153 8.76 -5.33 13.05
N LEU A 154 9.00 -6.43 12.35
CA LEU A 154 8.27 -6.83 11.15
C LEU A 154 6.90 -7.38 11.57
N LEU A 155 5.81 -6.75 11.09
CA LEU A 155 4.45 -7.21 11.34
C LEU A 155 4.00 -8.23 10.29
N GLY A 156 4.45 -8.07 9.05
CA GLY A 156 4.45 -9.16 8.09
C GLY A 156 4.89 -8.78 6.70
N THR A 157 4.82 -9.79 5.83
CA THR A 157 5.32 -9.76 4.46
C THR A 157 4.30 -10.47 3.57
N TRP A 158 3.91 -9.81 2.48
CA TRP A 158 2.91 -10.31 1.55
C TRP A 158 3.26 -9.92 0.12
N SER A 159 2.69 -10.63 -0.85
CA SER A 159 2.71 -10.18 -2.25
C SER A 159 1.98 -8.84 -2.37
N PHE A 160 2.49 -7.93 -3.20
CA PHE A 160 1.78 -6.67 -3.52
C PHE A 160 0.41 -6.94 -4.15
N ASP A 161 0.34 -8.00 -4.97
CA ASP A 161 -0.90 -8.56 -5.47
C ASP A 161 -1.54 -9.46 -4.40
N ASP A 162 -2.69 -9.05 -3.86
CA ASP A 162 -3.46 -9.80 -2.85
C ASP A 162 -4.30 -10.95 -3.42
N GLY A 163 -4.21 -11.20 -4.74
CA GLY A 163 -4.92 -12.27 -5.43
C GLY A 163 -6.33 -11.91 -5.88
N GLN A 164 -6.94 -10.84 -5.35
CA GLN A 164 -8.30 -10.44 -5.68
C GLN A 164 -8.43 -9.05 -6.31
N CYS A 165 -7.51 -8.12 -5.99
CA CYS A 165 -7.59 -6.71 -6.38
C CYS A 165 -7.53 -6.48 -7.88
N TYR A 166 -8.16 -5.41 -8.37
CA TYR A 166 -8.09 -5.03 -9.77
C TYR A 166 -8.37 -3.55 -9.95
N GLN A 167 -7.64 -2.94 -10.88
CA GLN A 167 -8.06 -1.74 -11.57
C GLN A 167 -8.85 -2.13 -12.81
N ILE A 168 -9.98 -1.47 -13.06
CA ILE A 168 -10.80 -1.73 -14.25
C ILE A 168 -10.03 -1.28 -15.50
N ASN A 169 -9.78 -2.24 -16.39
CA ASN A 169 -9.20 -2.01 -17.71
C ASN A 169 -9.50 -3.20 -18.63
N ASP A 170 -8.96 -3.16 -19.86
CA ASP A 170 -9.21 -4.15 -20.90
C ASP A 170 -8.34 -5.40 -20.84
N SER A 171 -7.45 -5.53 -19.85
CA SER A 171 -6.62 -6.71 -19.71
C SER A 171 -7.45 -7.95 -19.34
N TYR A 172 -6.97 -9.12 -19.76
CA TYR A 172 -7.58 -10.40 -19.41
C TYR A 172 -7.70 -10.57 -17.89
N LEU A 173 -6.64 -10.25 -17.15
CA LEU A 173 -6.60 -10.42 -15.70
C LEU A 173 -7.59 -9.49 -14.99
N SER A 174 -7.72 -8.22 -15.43
CA SER A 174 -8.72 -7.30 -14.87
C SER A 174 -10.14 -7.84 -15.06
N ARG A 175 -10.48 -8.29 -16.27
CA ARG A 175 -11.81 -8.84 -16.58
C ARG A 175 -12.10 -10.14 -15.84
N GLU A 176 -11.09 -10.99 -15.67
CA GLU A 176 -11.23 -12.23 -14.89
C GLU A 176 -11.48 -11.93 -13.40
N ARG A 177 -10.70 -11.02 -12.80
CA ARG A 177 -10.88 -10.64 -11.39
C ARG A 177 -12.21 -9.95 -11.13
N GLN A 178 -12.67 -9.08 -12.04
CA GLN A 178 -14.03 -8.50 -11.96
C GLN A 178 -15.13 -9.58 -11.93
N ARG A 179 -14.94 -10.70 -12.66
CA ARG A 179 -15.88 -11.83 -12.67
C ARG A 179 -15.82 -12.66 -11.38
N LEU A 180 -14.62 -12.91 -10.86
CA LEU A 180 -14.39 -13.73 -9.66
C LEU A 180 -14.70 -12.99 -8.36
N PHE A 181 -14.38 -11.69 -8.33
CA PHE A 181 -14.46 -10.81 -7.18
C PHE A 181 -15.33 -9.58 -7.50
N PRO A 182 -16.61 -9.78 -7.83
CA PRO A 182 -17.51 -8.68 -8.14
C PRO A 182 -17.72 -7.83 -6.89
N LYS A 183 -17.66 -6.51 -7.04
CA LYS A 183 -18.00 -5.57 -5.97
C LYS A 183 -18.91 -4.45 -6.48
N THR A 184 -19.67 -3.86 -5.57
CA THR A 184 -20.41 -2.63 -5.86
C THR A 184 -19.44 -1.45 -5.83
N ALA A 185 -19.53 -0.55 -6.81
CA ALA A 185 -18.70 0.64 -6.86
C ALA A 185 -18.99 1.57 -5.67
N LEU A 186 -17.95 1.98 -4.93
CA LEU A 186 -18.10 2.77 -3.71
C LEU A 186 -16.91 3.73 -3.54
N TYR A 187 -17.18 4.97 -3.13
CA TYR A 187 -16.11 5.92 -2.78
C TYR A 187 -15.28 5.41 -1.58
N PRO A 188 -13.94 5.57 -1.57
CA PRO A 188 -13.11 6.25 -2.56
C PRO A 188 -12.61 5.37 -3.72
N SER A 189 -12.70 4.04 -3.60
CA SER A 189 -12.12 3.12 -4.60
C SER A 189 -12.89 3.06 -5.91
N GLY A 190 -14.09 3.63 -5.94
CA GLY A 190 -14.96 3.60 -7.12
C GLY A 190 -15.25 2.16 -7.50
N ALA A 191 -15.13 1.85 -8.79
CA ALA A 191 -15.38 0.52 -9.31
C ALA A 191 -14.16 -0.43 -9.18
N ASP A 192 -12.97 0.10 -8.87
CA ASP A 192 -11.74 -0.68 -8.70
C ASP A 192 -11.70 -1.37 -7.33
N LEU A 193 -11.27 -2.63 -7.27
CA LEU A 193 -10.96 -3.28 -5.99
C LEU A 193 -9.49 -2.99 -5.66
N TRP A 194 -9.24 -2.12 -4.69
CA TRP A 194 -7.88 -1.79 -4.23
C TRP A 194 -7.18 -3.02 -3.66
N CYS A 195 -5.86 -3.09 -3.85
CA CYS A 195 -5.06 -4.13 -3.22
C CYS A 195 -4.90 -3.86 -1.74
N GLN A 196 -4.66 -4.92 -0.97
CA GLN A 196 -4.74 -4.86 0.47
C GLN A 196 -3.74 -5.76 1.16
N ILE A 197 -3.21 -5.23 2.27
CA ILE A 197 -2.45 -5.99 3.25
C ILE A 197 -3.02 -5.79 4.65
N ASP A 198 -3.33 -6.89 5.30
CA ASP A 198 -3.89 -6.93 6.64
C ASP A 198 -2.82 -7.35 7.63
N VAL A 199 -2.60 -6.52 8.65
CA VAL A 199 -1.59 -6.77 9.68
C VAL A 199 -2.21 -6.74 11.06
N ARG A 200 -1.75 -7.62 11.95
CA ARG A 200 -2.12 -7.56 13.36
C ARG A 200 -1.22 -6.57 14.10
N LEU A 201 -1.82 -5.61 14.78
CA LEU A 201 -1.10 -4.72 15.68
C LEU A 201 -0.63 -5.49 16.91
N PRO A 202 0.59 -5.23 17.43
CA PRO A 202 1.03 -5.90 18.64
C PRO A 202 0.13 -5.55 19.84
N SER A 203 0.00 -6.47 20.80
CA SER A 203 -0.81 -6.26 22.01
C SER A 203 -0.13 -5.37 23.06
N ASP A 204 1.18 -5.12 22.92
CA ASP A 204 2.03 -4.38 23.85
C ASP A 204 2.22 -2.89 23.49
N ILE A 205 1.45 -2.36 22.54
CA ILE A 205 1.55 -0.96 22.10
C ILE A 205 0.58 -0.04 22.88
N SER A 206 0.92 1.25 22.94
CA SER A 206 0.07 2.28 23.56
C SER A 206 0.31 3.64 22.93
N ASN A 207 -0.63 4.58 23.14
CA ASN A 207 -0.62 5.96 22.66
C ASN A 207 -0.54 6.11 21.13
N TRP A 208 0.64 5.90 20.56
CA TRP A 208 0.91 6.05 19.14
C TRP A 208 1.84 4.95 18.67
N TYR A 209 1.52 4.41 17.50
CA TYR A 209 2.34 3.39 16.85
C TYR A 209 2.53 3.77 15.39
N THR A 210 3.77 3.80 14.91
CA THR A 210 4.09 4.13 13.53
C THR A 210 4.20 2.85 12.72
N LEU A 211 3.64 2.87 11.51
CA LEU A 211 3.79 1.81 10.52
C LEU A 211 4.59 2.33 9.34
N TYR A 212 5.49 1.49 8.85
CA TYR A 212 6.21 1.67 7.59
C TYR A 212 5.77 0.60 6.62
N TRP A 213 5.11 1.01 5.53
CA TRP A 213 4.79 0.15 4.40
C TRP A 213 5.91 0.32 3.37
N ILE A 214 6.55 -0.78 2.99
CA ILE A 214 7.68 -0.81 2.06
C ILE A 214 7.33 -1.81 0.97
N TRP A 215 7.17 -1.34 -0.25
CA TRP A 215 6.95 -2.18 -1.41
C TRP A 215 8.21 -2.25 -2.26
N VAL A 216 8.70 -3.47 -2.48
CA VAL A 216 9.88 -3.77 -3.27
C VAL A 216 9.43 -4.38 -4.59
N TRP A 217 9.68 -3.68 -5.69
CA TRP A 217 9.27 -4.09 -7.02
C TRP A 217 10.46 -4.56 -7.86
N PRO A 218 10.65 -5.89 -8.00
CA PRO A 218 11.90 -6.47 -8.50
C PRO A 218 12.05 -6.37 -10.02
N ASN A 219 13.28 -6.06 -10.46
CA ASN A 219 13.65 -6.07 -11.87
C ASN A 219 14.12 -7.46 -12.34
N LEU A 220 13.92 -7.77 -13.62
CA LEU A 220 14.52 -8.90 -14.31
C LEU A 220 15.96 -8.54 -14.68
N GLY A 221 16.90 -8.82 -13.78
CA GLY A 221 18.33 -8.72 -14.08
C GLY A 221 19.18 -8.31 -12.87
N PRO A 222 20.46 -8.74 -12.82
CA PRO A 222 21.34 -8.53 -11.66
C PRO A 222 21.86 -7.09 -11.47
N SER A 223 21.53 -6.16 -12.38
CA SER A 223 22.19 -4.85 -12.47
C SER A 223 21.25 -3.64 -12.42
N VAL A 224 19.96 -3.82 -12.13
CA VAL A 224 19.01 -2.70 -11.97
C VAL A 224 18.52 -2.66 -10.53
N SER A 225 18.86 -1.59 -9.81
CA SER A 225 18.37 -1.35 -8.43
C SER A 225 16.87 -1.55 -8.36
N GLU A 226 16.40 -2.29 -7.36
CA GLU A 226 14.97 -2.51 -7.12
C GLU A 226 14.27 -1.16 -6.98
N GLU A 227 13.03 -1.07 -7.48
CA GLU A 227 12.22 0.11 -7.17
C GLU A 227 11.55 -0.10 -5.82
N ILE A 228 11.84 0.79 -4.87
CA ILE A 228 11.31 0.67 -3.52
C ILE A 228 10.39 1.86 -3.24
N TYR A 229 9.13 1.58 -2.99
CA TYR A 229 8.13 2.57 -2.64
C TYR A 229 7.81 2.50 -1.15
N THR A 230 7.68 3.65 -0.49
CA THR A 230 7.38 3.70 0.95
C THR A 230 6.15 4.53 1.29
N SER A 231 5.52 4.19 2.40
CA SER A 231 4.50 5.02 3.05
C SER A 231 4.66 4.98 4.56
N CYS A 232 4.65 6.16 5.18
CA CYS A 232 4.71 6.29 6.64
C CYS A 232 3.37 6.78 7.20
N MET A 233 2.86 6.05 8.17
CA MET A 233 1.56 6.29 8.79
C MET A 233 1.61 6.00 10.29
N ASP A 234 0.56 6.40 11.00
CA ASP A 234 0.44 6.19 12.43
C ASP A 234 -0.93 5.63 12.79
N ILE A 235 -0.93 4.84 13.85
CA ILE A 235 -2.09 4.40 14.58
C ILE A 235 -2.16 5.20 15.87
N LYS A 236 -3.28 5.88 16.09
CA LYS A 236 -3.64 6.41 17.41
C LYS A 236 -4.22 5.27 18.22
N VAL A 237 -3.44 4.74 19.16
CA VAL A 237 -3.81 3.57 19.95
C VAL A 237 -4.81 3.97 21.02
N LEU A 238 -6.02 3.42 20.93
CA LEU A 238 -7.10 3.63 21.89
C LEU A 238 -6.89 2.76 23.15
N PRO A 239 -7.47 3.14 24.31
CA PRO A 239 -7.41 2.30 25.50
C PRO A 239 -8.03 0.92 25.28
N GLY A 240 -7.42 -0.10 25.88
CA GLY A 240 -7.86 -1.50 25.76
C GLY A 240 -7.11 -2.27 24.66
N THR A 241 -7.32 -3.58 24.66
CA THR A 241 -6.68 -4.53 23.75
C THR A 241 -7.77 -5.40 23.13
N GLN A 242 -7.71 -5.62 21.82
CA GLN A 242 -8.55 -6.59 21.14
C GLN A 242 -8.05 -7.99 21.44
N GLU A 243 -8.82 -8.68 22.29
CA GLU A 243 -8.62 -10.07 22.64
C GLU A 243 -9.66 -10.94 21.92
N GLY A 244 -9.37 -12.23 21.77
CA GLY A 244 -10.27 -13.20 21.16
C GLY A 244 -9.65 -13.98 20.01
N SER A 245 -10.38 -15.01 19.58
CA SER A 245 -10.03 -15.84 18.43
C SER A 245 -10.63 -15.27 17.16
N LEU A 246 -9.87 -15.37 16.07
CA LEU A 246 -10.35 -15.10 14.72
C LEU A 246 -11.54 -16.01 14.39
N GLY A 247 -12.61 -15.43 13.87
CA GLY A 247 -13.81 -16.12 13.41
C GLY A 247 -14.24 -15.55 12.07
N PHE A 248 -13.36 -15.65 11.06
CA PHE A 248 -13.55 -15.04 9.75
C PHE A 248 -14.88 -15.49 9.10
N VAL A 249 -15.66 -14.52 8.63
CA VAL A 249 -16.92 -14.76 7.94
C VAL A 249 -16.69 -14.68 6.43
N GLN A 250 -17.03 -15.74 5.71
CA GLN A 250 -16.88 -15.78 4.24
C GLN A 250 -17.95 -14.94 3.52
N GLY A 251 -17.63 -14.50 2.31
CA GLY A 251 -18.59 -13.84 1.41
C GLY A 251 -19.03 -12.45 1.85
N GLN A 252 -18.18 -11.73 2.59
CA GLN A 252 -18.40 -10.33 2.96
C GLN A 252 -18.32 -9.39 1.75
N ASP A 253 -18.85 -8.17 1.88
CA ASP A 253 -18.69 -7.12 0.89
C ASP A 253 -17.19 -6.79 0.74
N LEU A 254 -16.64 -7.00 -0.46
CA LEU A 254 -15.23 -6.79 -0.76
C LEU A 254 -14.76 -5.34 -0.56
N ASN A 255 -15.67 -4.36 -0.48
CA ASN A 255 -15.30 -3.00 -0.09
C ASN A 255 -14.84 -2.89 1.37
N PHE A 256 -15.20 -3.88 2.19
CA PHE A 256 -15.00 -3.91 3.64
C PHE A 256 -14.50 -5.28 4.13
N ALA A 257 -14.06 -6.17 3.25
CA ALA A 257 -13.61 -7.50 3.65
C ALA A 257 -12.09 -7.54 3.83
N ALA A 258 -11.65 -8.17 4.91
CA ALA A 258 -10.27 -8.58 5.08
C ALA A 258 -9.90 -9.74 4.14
N ILE A 259 -8.61 -9.97 3.98
CA ILE A 259 -8.03 -11.12 3.28
C ILE A 259 -7.81 -12.23 4.31
N GLU A 260 -8.63 -13.27 4.24
CA GLU A 260 -8.62 -14.38 5.22
C GLU A 260 -7.21 -14.96 5.43
N GLU A 261 -6.48 -15.18 4.34
CA GLU A 261 -5.14 -15.78 4.35
C GLU A 261 -4.13 -14.92 5.13
N GLN A 262 -4.36 -13.60 5.20
CA GLN A 262 -3.49 -12.66 5.90
C GLN A 262 -3.87 -12.52 7.40
N MET A 263 -5.05 -12.97 7.82
CA MET A 263 -5.50 -12.92 9.21
C MET A 263 -5.10 -14.15 10.04
N ASN A 264 -4.72 -15.26 9.40
CA ASN A 264 -4.42 -16.54 10.04
C ASN A 264 -2.96 -16.68 10.57
N TYR A 265 -2.29 -15.57 10.89
CA TYR A 265 -0.87 -15.54 11.27
C TYR A 265 -0.62 -15.52 12.78
#